data_AF-A0A510K6H7-F1
#
_entry.id   AF-A0A510K6H7-F1
#
_cell.length_a   1.000
_cell.length_b   1.000
_cell.length_c   1.000
_cell.angle_alpha   90.00
_cell.angle_beta   90.00
_cell.angle_gamma   90.00
#
_symmetry.space_group_name_H-M   'P 1'
#
loop_
_entity.id
_entity.type
_entity.pdbx_description
1 polymer ?
#
loop_
_entity_poly.entity_id
_entity_poly.type
_entity_poly.pdbx_seq_one_letter_code
_entity_poly.pdbx_strand_id
1 'polypeptide(L)'
;MGNTVTRNELRERVRKILVGTLLNEEEKVSDNLLDTVIKYYFPKQEKNIINGEEKWIPKKQKVIPEEEKFLERGYEDLIKKEREKISGEIDINKVKVIVSAFSLSPKNSLLEEYPFEKDLRIFDNIEKIYLFYTKETEYKFESYKNNCKFNEKIEGVEIDGRTVDETYKKLRELVLKNKINKDSTILDMTLGMKTISIAFYRIAVERQLKAVNWNEKFLSSYTMINENEFVENKNGGTPRIALSAKLSLMKEPIKESARIYSRINDSIRRGNFEAVGNLYEINGNNDMAFFYKELDTIFNADKIIKYNNFEYFYEDVGKLLDRILAKSREFSDMEISKVKKGVAYLANLVWIFSSRKKGKDSKFKLSESDFVENNFSDFRRGEENGIDLEDREEWDDSLEEIMIYLKFKYVILTNKPYFYFERIVNDMKKSQIDDNIQEKIRKYIEESEKESKKISLEKIYKLMFSKKYNFYEEIKKYDMESTLLEILENSLSYKNGILIIPIKSEYNLEAFTLKINFNEEKGLKNILKLRNFEVPIKYEPVHELLREIEIRGYDSTVTNDKIEKIFKKVENPNQSITKFKDVIKNINEVIKEKLKKEAKNENKKIEIKIPDFIEMSNAKKDYSVRISDKWKI
;
A
#
# COMPACT_ATOMS: atom_id res chain seq x y z
N MET A 1 13.22 -52.48 -2.21
CA MET A 1 13.58 -51.81 -0.95
C MET A 1 14.41 -50.58 -1.30
N GLY A 2 14.20 -49.45 -0.60
CA GLY A 2 15.01 -48.24 -0.81
C GLY A 2 16.39 -48.36 -0.16
N ASN A 3 17.17 -47.28 -0.22
CA ASN A 3 18.49 -47.25 0.40
C ASN A 3 18.33 -47.28 1.94
N THR A 4 19.18 -48.05 2.61
CA THR A 4 19.31 -48.00 4.07
C THR A 4 20.14 -46.78 4.45
N VAL A 5 19.72 -46.06 5.50
CA VAL A 5 20.45 -44.94 6.10
C VAL A 5 20.63 -45.19 7.59
N THR A 6 21.75 -44.74 8.13
CA THR A 6 22.00 -44.81 9.57
C THR A 6 21.21 -43.74 10.32
N ARG A 7 21.02 -43.94 11.63
CA ARG A 7 20.40 -42.94 12.52
C ARG A 7 21.13 -41.60 12.46
N ASN A 8 22.46 -41.60 12.44
CA ASN A 8 23.26 -40.37 12.35
C ASN A 8 23.04 -39.64 11.02
N GLU A 9 23.00 -40.35 9.90
CA GLU A 9 22.70 -39.75 8.60
C GLU A 9 21.29 -39.15 8.57
N LEU A 10 20.30 -39.83 9.17
CA LEU A 10 18.94 -39.31 9.26
C LEU A 10 18.86 -38.09 10.18
N ARG A 11 19.59 -38.07 11.31
CA ARG A 11 19.74 -36.89 12.18
C ARG A 11 20.32 -35.71 11.44
N GLU A 12 21.34 -35.88 10.60
CA GLU A 12 21.88 -34.80 9.78
C GLU A 12 20.86 -34.27 8.77
N ARG A 13 20.07 -35.15 8.15
CA ARG A 13 18.99 -34.74 7.21
C ARG A 13 17.93 -33.91 7.93
N VAL A 14 17.50 -34.34 9.12
CA VAL A 14 16.55 -33.59 9.95
C VAL A 14 17.16 -32.26 10.42
N ARG A 15 18.42 -32.26 10.86
CA ARG A 15 19.13 -31.05 11.29
C ARG A 15 19.14 -29.99 10.19
N LYS A 16 19.52 -30.34 8.96
CA LYS A 16 19.53 -29.42 7.80
C LYS A 16 18.15 -28.83 7.49
N ILE A 17 17.08 -29.56 7.81
CA ILE A 17 15.71 -29.08 7.64
C ILE A 17 15.36 -28.03 8.70
N LEU A 18 15.73 -28.27 9.96
CA LEU A 18 15.38 -27.41 11.11
C LEU A 18 16.31 -26.21 11.33
N VAL A 19 17.54 -26.25 10.78
CA VAL A 19 18.46 -25.10 10.79
C VAL A 19 17.86 -23.96 9.95
N GLY A 20 17.84 -22.77 10.54
CA GLY A 20 17.23 -21.57 9.98
C GLY A 20 15.71 -21.49 10.12
N THR A 21 15.08 -22.39 10.90
CA THR A 21 13.68 -22.28 11.36
C THR A 21 13.65 -22.28 12.88
N LEU A 22 13.71 -23.48 13.47
CA LEU A 22 13.69 -23.71 14.90
C LEU A 22 15.03 -23.29 15.52
N LEU A 23 16.12 -23.56 14.80
CA LEU A 23 17.50 -23.49 15.29
C LEU A 23 18.31 -22.44 14.52
N ASN A 24 19.17 -21.72 15.22
CA ASN A 24 20.15 -20.82 14.60
C ASN A 24 21.32 -21.60 13.98
N GLU A 25 22.01 -21.04 12.98
CA GLU A 25 23.16 -21.71 12.33
C GLU A 25 24.30 -22.04 13.31
N GLU A 26 24.40 -21.27 14.41
CA GLU A 26 25.42 -21.41 15.45
C GLU A 26 24.99 -22.32 16.63
N GLU A 27 23.72 -22.75 16.70
CA GLU A 27 23.18 -23.55 17.80
C GLU A 27 23.48 -25.05 17.62
N LYS A 28 24.13 -25.66 18.63
CA LYS A 28 24.26 -27.12 18.71
C LYS A 28 22.89 -27.74 18.98
N VAL A 29 22.37 -28.46 18.00
CA VAL A 29 21.12 -29.21 18.13
C VAL A 29 21.34 -30.43 19.01
N SER A 30 20.57 -30.58 20.09
CA SER A 30 20.63 -31.79 20.90
C SER A 30 20.19 -33.00 20.09
N ASP A 31 20.93 -34.11 20.21
CA ASP A 31 20.56 -35.39 19.58
C ASP A 31 19.19 -35.87 20.05
N ASN A 32 18.82 -35.55 21.30
CA ASN A 32 17.49 -35.83 21.85
C ASN A 32 16.36 -35.18 21.04
N LEU A 33 16.52 -33.92 20.59
CA LEU A 33 15.53 -33.26 19.74
C LEU A 33 15.42 -33.94 18.37
N LEU A 34 16.56 -34.25 17.75
CA LEU A 34 16.57 -34.91 16.43
C LEU A 34 15.94 -36.29 16.50
N ASP A 35 16.24 -37.07 17.55
CA ASP A 35 15.62 -38.37 17.76
C ASP A 35 14.13 -38.27 18.04
N THR A 36 13.68 -37.28 18.80
CA THR A 36 12.26 -37.05 19.09
C THR A 36 11.50 -36.73 17.80
N VAL A 37 12.07 -35.89 16.93
CA VAL A 37 11.50 -35.57 15.61
C VAL A 37 11.48 -36.81 14.71
N ILE A 38 12.55 -37.60 14.67
CA ILE A 38 12.60 -38.86 13.91
C ILE A 38 11.52 -39.82 14.39
N LYS A 39 11.39 -39.99 15.71
CA LYS A 39 10.40 -40.86 16.35
C LYS A 39 8.97 -40.42 16.03
N TYR A 40 8.72 -39.11 15.99
CA TYR A 40 7.40 -38.55 15.69
C TYR A 40 6.97 -38.79 14.25
N TYR A 41 7.87 -38.57 13.28
CA TYR A 41 7.54 -38.62 11.85
C TYR A 41 7.70 -40.00 11.20
N PHE A 42 8.58 -40.85 11.72
CA PHE A 42 8.94 -42.12 11.05
C PHE A 42 8.46 -43.34 11.84
N PRO A 43 7.68 -44.24 11.23
CA PRO A 43 7.22 -45.46 11.89
C PRO A 43 8.36 -46.46 12.14
N LYS A 44 8.12 -47.41 13.04
CA LYS A 44 8.98 -48.57 13.31
C LYS A 44 8.37 -49.83 12.69
N GLN A 45 9.20 -50.73 12.18
CA GLN A 45 8.76 -52.09 11.83
C GLN A 45 8.41 -52.86 13.10
N GLU A 46 7.15 -53.30 13.18
CA GLU A 46 6.69 -54.22 14.23
C GLU A 46 6.17 -55.51 13.60
N LYS A 47 6.41 -56.64 14.27
CA LYS A 47 5.77 -57.90 13.91
C LYS A 47 4.29 -57.83 14.26
N ASN A 48 3.45 -58.21 13.32
CA ASN A 48 2.02 -58.37 13.53
C ASN A 48 1.53 -59.68 12.92
N ILE A 49 0.49 -60.28 13.48
CA ILE A 49 -0.10 -61.52 12.96
C ILE A 49 -1.28 -61.12 12.08
N ILE A 50 -1.18 -61.41 10.78
CA ILE A 50 -2.24 -61.15 9.80
C ILE A 50 -2.60 -62.48 9.17
N ASN A 51 -3.84 -62.93 9.37
CA ASN A 51 -4.35 -64.22 8.88
C ASN A 51 -3.50 -65.43 9.32
N GLY A 52 -2.95 -65.40 10.54
CA GLY A 52 -2.13 -66.50 11.08
C GLY A 52 -0.65 -66.47 10.67
N GLU A 53 -0.22 -65.50 9.85
CA GLU A 53 1.17 -65.33 9.43
C GLU A 53 1.82 -64.12 10.11
N GLU A 54 3.06 -64.27 10.58
CA GLU A 54 3.87 -63.14 11.05
C GLU A 54 4.29 -62.25 9.87
N LYS A 55 3.86 -60.98 9.87
CA LYS A 55 4.24 -59.96 8.88
C LYS A 55 4.80 -58.73 9.57
N TRP A 56 5.90 -58.20 9.04
CA TRP A 56 6.45 -56.92 9.47
C TRP A 56 5.66 -55.78 8.85
N ILE A 57 5.06 -54.94 9.69
CA ILE A 57 4.31 -53.76 9.25
C ILE A 57 4.87 -52.49 9.88
N PRO A 58 4.92 -51.36 9.15
CA PRO A 58 5.24 -50.07 9.73
C PRO A 58 4.13 -49.64 10.70
N LYS A 59 4.49 -49.27 11.93
CA LYS A 59 3.57 -48.73 12.92
C LYS A 59 4.11 -47.43 13.51
N LYS A 60 3.23 -46.45 13.73
CA LYS A 60 3.58 -45.17 14.34
C LYS A 60 4.20 -45.42 15.72
N GLN A 61 5.35 -44.82 15.97
CA GLN A 61 6.05 -44.97 17.25
C GLN A 61 5.28 -44.26 18.37
N LYS A 62 5.27 -44.84 19.57
CA LYS A 62 4.66 -44.20 20.74
C LYS A 62 5.56 -43.07 21.25
N VAL A 63 5.14 -41.84 21.03
CA VAL A 63 5.75 -40.63 21.61
C VAL A 63 5.24 -40.48 23.05
N ILE A 64 6.14 -40.26 24.01
CA ILE A 64 5.73 -40.08 25.42
C ILE A 64 5.30 -38.62 25.68
N PRO A 65 4.48 -38.34 26.71
CA PRO A 65 3.97 -36.99 26.96
C PRO A 65 5.05 -35.92 27.11
N GLU A 66 6.22 -36.27 27.65
CA GLU A 66 7.36 -35.36 27.79
C GLU A 66 7.98 -34.96 26.45
N GLU A 67 8.10 -35.93 25.53
CA GLU A 67 8.57 -35.71 24.16
C GLU A 67 7.56 -34.88 23.36
N GLU A 68 6.27 -35.14 23.56
CA GLU A 68 5.18 -34.41 22.92
C GLU A 68 5.18 -32.93 23.33
N LYS A 69 5.19 -32.65 24.63
CA LYS A 69 5.33 -31.27 25.18
C LYS A 69 6.61 -30.58 24.73
N PHE A 70 7.66 -31.35 24.46
CA PHE A 70 8.92 -30.80 23.96
C PHE A 70 8.79 -30.35 22.50
N LEU A 71 8.15 -31.15 21.65
CA LEU A 71 7.86 -30.77 20.26
C LEU A 71 6.88 -29.59 20.17
N GLU A 72 5.85 -29.56 21.01
CA GLU A 72 4.89 -28.45 21.09
C GLU A 72 5.59 -27.13 21.43
N ARG A 73 6.41 -27.10 22.48
CA ARG A 73 7.18 -25.90 22.85
C ARG A 73 8.09 -25.42 21.73
N GLY A 74 8.77 -26.35 21.04
CA GLY A 74 9.58 -26.00 19.88
C GLY A 74 8.74 -25.35 18.76
N TYR A 75 7.57 -25.91 18.48
CA TYR A 75 6.67 -25.33 17.49
C TYR A 75 6.13 -23.95 17.91
N GLU A 76 5.79 -23.74 19.18
CA GLU A 76 5.38 -22.43 19.71
C GLU A 76 6.49 -21.38 19.57
N ASP A 77 7.74 -21.74 19.90
CA ASP A 77 8.90 -20.87 19.73
C ASP A 77 9.13 -20.51 18.26
N LEU A 78 8.96 -21.47 17.35
CA LEU A 78 9.01 -21.23 15.90
C LEU A 78 7.95 -20.22 15.46
N ILE A 79 6.69 -20.43 15.85
CA ILE A 79 5.58 -19.54 15.50
C ILE A 79 5.82 -18.13 16.04
N LYS A 80 6.35 -18.00 17.26
CA LYS A 80 6.73 -16.71 17.84
C LYS A 80 7.81 -16.00 17.02
N LYS A 81 8.86 -16.72 16.60
CA LYS A 81 9.92 -16.17 15.72
C LYS A 81 9.35 -15.68 14.40
N GLU A 82 8.49 -16.47 13.75
CA GLU A 82 7.86 -16.07 12.49
C GLU A 82 6.90 -14.88 12.67
N ARG A 83 6.20 -14.79 13.81
CA ARG A 83 5.37 -13.64 14.19
C ARG A 83 6.19 -12.36 14.33
N GLU A 84 7.31 -12.42 15.04
CA GLU A 84 8.21 -11.28 15.21
C GLU A 84 8.72 -10.79 13.85
N LYS A 85 9.15 -11.72 12.98
CA LYS A 85 9.62 -11.42 11.62
C LYS A 85 8.54 -10.76 10.76
N ILE A 86 7.34 -11.34 10.69
CA ILE A 86 6.26 -10.81 9.84
C ILE A 86 5.72 -9.47 10.36
N SER A 87 5.83 -9.18 11.66
CA SER A 87 5.39 -7.91 12.24
C SER A 87 6.16 -6.68 11.73
N GLY A 88 7.39 -6.87 11.22
CA GLY A 88 8.14 -5.82 10.52
C GLY A 88 7.61 -5.52 9.12
N GLU A 89 6.80 -6.42 8.56
CA GLU A 89 6.26 -6.35 7.20
C GLU A 89 4.77 -6.02 7.16
N ILE A 90 3.99 -6.59 8.09
CA ILE A 90 2.53 -6.45 8.22
C ILE A 90 2.19 -5.92 9.61
N ASP A 91 1.26 -4.96 9.69
CA ASP A 91 0.67 -4.55 10.97
C ASP A 91 -0.31 -5.63 11.46
N ILE A 92 0.23 -6.62 12.18
CA ILE A 92 -0.49 -7.82 12.63
C ILE A 92 -1.74 -7.49 13.48
N ASN A 93 -1.78 -6.33 14.12
CA ASN A 93 -2.90 -5.93 14.99
C ASN A 93 -4.12 -5.45 14.20
N LYS A 94 -3.92 -5.01 12.95
CA LYS A 94 -5.02 -4.56 12.07
C LYS A 94 -5.67 -5.69 11.29
N VAL A 95 -5.02 -6.83 11.19
CA VAL A 95 -5.55 -7.99 10.47
C VAL A 95 -6.73 -8.56 11.24
N LYS A 96 -7.89 -8.61 10.58
CA LYS A 96 -9.17 -9.09 11.10
C LYS A 96 -9.78 -10.20 10.26
N VAL A 97 -9.36 -10.32 9.00
CA VAL A 97 -9.95 -11.25 8.04
C VAL A 97 -8.87 -12.10 7.40
N ILE A 98 -9.09 -13.41 7.38
CA ILE A 98 -8.27 -14.37 6.63
C ILE A 98 -9.09 -14.91 5.46
N VAL A 99 -8.50 -15.00 4.29
CA VAL A 99 -9.07 -15.69 3.14
C VAL A 99 -8.11 -16.81 2.74
N SER A 100 -8.58 -18.05 2.73
CA SER A 100 -7.76 -19.23 2.41
C SER A 100 -8.54 -20.23 1.56
N ALA A 101 -7.84 -21.04 0.78
CA ALA A 101 -8.44 -22.26 0.25
C ALA A 101 -8.54 -23.35 1.33
N PHE A 102 -9.54 -24.20 1.22
CA PHE A 102 -9.71 -25.41 2.02
C PHE A 102 -9.44 -26.65 1.15
N SER A 103 -8.69 -27.63 1.68
CA SER A 103 -8.26 -28.80 0.89
C SER A 103 -8.56 -30.12 1.58
N LEU A 104 -8.47 -31.21 0.79
CA LEU A 104 -8.67 -32.58 1.25
C LEU A 104 -7.54 -33.13 2.14
N SER A 105 -6.47 -32.37 2.36
CA SER A 105 -5.29 -32.84 3.09
C SER A 105 -5.67 -33.29 4.50
N PRO A 106 -5.41 -34.57 4.86
CA PRO A 106 -5.74 -35.08 6.18
C PRO A 106 -4.81 -34.48 7.24
N LYS A 107 -5.36 -34.16 8.42
CA LYS A 107 -4.58 -33.93 9.64
C LYS A 107 -4.14 -35.28 10.20
N ASN A 108 -2.84 -35.58 10.26
CA ASN A 108 -2.37 -36.87 10.78
C ASN A 108 -1.67 -36.77 12.14
N SER A 109 -1.48 -35.57 12.70
CA SER A 109 -0.75 -35.41 13.96
C SER A 109 -0.92 -34.04 14.66
N LEU A 110 -0.42 -33.95 15.89
CA LEU A 110 -0.45 -32.79 16.80
C LEU A 110 0.13 -31.50 16.20
N LEU A 111 1.13 -31.63 15.32
CA LEU A 111 1.81 -30.52 14.63
C LEU A 111 1.26 -30.24 13.21
N GLU A 112 0.24 -30.97 12.76
CA GLU A 112 -0.30 -30.86 11.39
C GLU A 112 -1.59 -30.04 11.37
N GLU A 113 -1.43 -28.73 11.49
CA GLU A 113 -2.47 -27.73 11.33
C GLU A 113 -2.65 -27.33 9.86
N TYR A 114 -3.86 -26.89 9.49
CA TYR A 114 -4.07 -26.21 8.23
C TYR A 114 -3.30 -24.89 8.20
N PRO A 115 -2.81 -24.42 7.05
CA PRO A 115 -2.08 -23.16 6.94
C PRO A 115 -2.83 -21.95 7.55
N PHE A 116 -4.13 -21.81 7.30
CA PHE A 116 -4.93 -20.76 7.93
C PHE A 116 -5.03 -20.90 9.46
N GLU A 117 -4.90 -22.10 10.03
CA GLU A 117 -4.85 -22.28 11.49
C GLU A 117 -3.51 -21.77 12.05
N LYS A 118 -2.43 -21.89 11.28
CA LYS A 118 -1.14 -21.28 11.65
C LYS A 118 -1.21 -19.77 11.58
N ASP A 119 -1.93 -19.22 10.59
CA ASP A 119 -2.20 -17.78 10.52
C ASP A 119 -2.92 -17.28 11.77
N LEU A 120 -3.86 -18.05 12.34
CA LEU A 120 -4.52 -17.70 13.61
C LEU A 120 -3.56 -17.62 14.81
N ARG A 121 -2.38 -18.24 14.73
CA ARG A 121 -1.34 -18.11 15.77
C ARG A 121 -0.45 -16.88 15.58
N ILE A 122 -0.50 -16.26 14.39
CA ILE A 122 0.25 -15.05 14.03
C ILE A 122 -0.61 -13.80 14.21
N PHE A 123 -1.88 -13.87 13.79
CA PHE A 123 -2.83 -12.77 13.80
C PHE A 123 -3.90 -13.01 14.89
N ASP A 124 -3.80 -12.29 16.00
CA ASP A 124 -4.66 -12.56 17.16
C ASP A 124 -6.09 -11.97 17.03
N ASN A 125 -6.26 -10.94 16.19
CA ASN A 125 -7.50 -10.14 16.11
C ASN A 125 -8.48 -10.61 15.02
N ILE A 126 -8.41 -11.89 14.63
CA ILE A 126 -9.25 -12.40 13.54
C ILE A 126 -10.72 -12.47 13.98
N GLU A 127 -11.56 -11.77 13.23
CA GLU A 127 -13.01 -11.70 13.36
C GLU A 127 -13.70 -12.65 12.36
N LYS A 128 -13.09 -12.85 11.17
CA LYS A 128 -13.71 -13.64 10.09
C LYS A 128 -12.68 -14.44 9.28
N ILE A 129 -13.06 -15.64 8.85
CA ILE A 129 -12.27 -16.53 8.01
C ILE A 129 -13.12 -16.98 6.83
N TYR A 130 -12.71 -16.64 5.61
CA TYR A 130 -13.34 -17.10 4.38
C TYR A 130 -12.59 -18.31 3.84
N LEU A 131 -13.23 -19.47 3.84
CA LEU A 131 -12.65 -20.71 3.35
C LEU A 131 -13.26 -21.09 2.01
N PHE A 132 -12.45 -21.05 0.96
CA PHE A 132 -12.85 -21.41 -0.40
C PHE A 132 -12.76 -22.93 -0.56
N TYR A 133 -13.89 -23.57 -0.84
CA TYR A 133 -13.99 -25.03 -0.98
C TYR A 133 -14.71 -25.40 -2.28
N THR A 134 -14.39 -26.55 -2.84
CA THR A 134 -15.13 -27.09 -3.99
C THR A 134 -16.20 -28.06 -3.53
N LYS A 135 -17.18 -28.34 -4.39
CA LYS A 135 -18.24 -29.32 -4.12
C LYS A 135 -17.71 -30.71 -3.73
N GLU A 136 -16.58 -31.13 -4.30
CA GLU A 136 -15.91 -32.38 -3.93
C GLU A 136 -15.37 -32.39 -2.48
N THR A 137 -15.15 -31.21 -1.90
CA THR A 137 -14.59 -31.02 -0.56
C THR A 137 -15.62 -30.56 0.48
N GLU A 138 -16.86 -30.32 0.07
CA GLU A 138 -17.96 -29.79 0.90
C GLU A 138 -18.16 -30.61 2.18
N TYR A 139 -18.25 -31.94 2.07
CA TYR A 139 -18.46 -32.81 3.24
C TYR A 139 -17.33 -32.68 4.28
N LYS A 140 -16.08 -32.48 3.83
CA LYS A 140 -14.94 -32.26 4.75
C LYS A 140 -14.96 -30.87 5.35
N PHE A 141 -15.33 -29.87 4.55
CA PHE A 141 -15.47 -28.49 5.03
C PHE A 141 -16.51 -28.41 6.13
N GLU A 142 -17.71 -28.97 5.90
CA GLU A 142 -18.80 -28.99 6.87
C GLU A 142 -18.41 -29.76 8.13
N SER A 143 -17.79 -30.94 7.97
CA SER A 143 -17.27 -31.70 9.11
C SER A 143 -16.23 -30.91 9.90
N TYR A 144 -15.28 -30.25 9.24
CA TYR A 144 -14.28 -29.43 9.92
C TYR A 144 -14.91 -28.25 10.65
N LYS A 145 -15.78 -27.50 9.97
CA LYS A 145 -16.47 -26.33 10.54
C LYS A 145 -17.26 -26.71 11.79
N ASN A 146 -18.01 -27.80 11.75
CA ASN A 146 -18.82 -28.24 12.90
C ASN A 146 -17.97 -28.69 14.11
N ASN A 147 -16.73 -29.13 13.88
CA ASN A 147 -15.86 -29.69 14.93
C ASN A 147 -14.77 -28.71 15.43
N CYS A 148 -14.59 -27.56 14.78
CA CYS A 148 -13.57 -26.58 15.18
C CYS A 148 -14.06 -25.61 16.27
N LYS A 149 -13.13 -25.08 17.07
CA LYS A 149 -13.44 -24.23 18.25
C LYS A 149 -13.87 -22.79 17.91
N PHE A 150 -13.66 -22.35 16.67
CA PHE A 150 -13.89 -20.98 16.20
C PHE A 150 -14.82 -20.97 14.98
N ASN A 151 -15.76 -21.92 14.95
CA ASN A 151 -16.66 -22.17 13.83
C ASN A 151 -17.51 -20.95 13.45
N GLU A 152 -17.79 -20.08 14.42
CA GLU A 152 -18.54 -18.84 14.27
C GLU A 152 -17.82 -17.82 13.39
N LYS A 153 -16.48 -17.89 13.33
CA LYS A 153 -15.65 -17.04 12.47
C LYS A 153 -15.59 -17.56 11.04
N ILE A 154 -15.93 -18.82 10.78
CA ILE A 154 -15.76 -19.46 9.47
C ILE A 154 -16.98 -19.27 8.57
N GLU A 155 -16.75 -18.70 7.39
CA GLU A 155 -17.70 -18.65 6.28
C GLU A 155 -17.14 -19.41 5.08
N GLY A 156 -17.90 -20.39 4.62
CA GLY A 156 -17.54 -21.17 3.44
C GLY A 156 -17.91 -20.42 2.17
N VAL A 157 -17.02 -20.47 1.16
CA VAL A 157 -17.27 -19.94 -0.17
C VAL A 157 -17.15 -21.09 -1.16
N GLU A 158 -18.28 -21.63 -1.62
CA GLU A 158 -18.30 -22.66 -2.65
C GLU A 158 -17.83 -22.10 -3.99
N ILE A 159 -16.89 -22.82 -4.62
CA ILE A 159 -16.35 -22.56 -5.95
C ILE A 159 -16.32 -23.84 -6.79
N ASP A 160 -16.33 -23.72 -8.11
CA ASP A 160 -16.08 -24.85 -9.00
C ASP A 160 -14.58 -25.17 -9.07
N GLY A 161 -13.73 -24.16 -8.96
CA GLY A 161 -12.26 -24.31 -8.91
C GLY A 161 -11.61 -24.69 -10.25
N ARG A 162 -12.39 -24.88 -11.32
CA ARG A 162 -11.91 -25.24 -12.67
C ARG A 162 -11.36 -24.06 -13.46
N THR A 163 -11.88 -22.86 -13.23
CA THR A 163 -11.47 -21.65 -13.95
C THR A 163 -11.09 -20.54 -12.97
N VAL A 164 -10.15 -19.69 -13.40
CA VAL A 164 -9.72 -18.52 -12.61
C VAL A 164 -10.86 -17.52 -12.44
N ASP A 165 -11.63 -17.28 -13.51
CA ASP A 165 -12.66 -16.23 -13.54
C ASP A 165 -13.81 -16.49 -12.57
N GLU A 166 -14.20 -17.76 -12.36
CA GLU A 166 -15.26 -18.11 -11.41
C GLU A 166 -14.83 -17.83 -9.97
N THR A 167 -13.65 -18.31 -9.58
CA THR A 167 -13.10 -18.03 -8.24
C THR A 167 -12.86 -16.53 -8.04
N TYR A 168 -12.36 -15.85 -9.07
CA TYR A 168 -12.16 -14.41 -9.05
C TYR A 168 -13.47 -13.64 -8.87
N LYS A 169 -14.57 -14.07 -9.51
CA LYS A 169 -15.90 -13.46 -9.32
C LYS A 169 -16.34 -13.51 -7.86
N LYS A 170 -16.15 -14.64 -7.18
CA LYS A 170 -16.46 -14.78 -5.74
C LYS A 170 -15.61 -13.86 -4.86
N LEU A 171 -14.31 -13.74 -5.16
CA LEU A 171 -13.43 -12.79 -4.46
C LEU A 171 -13.89 -11.34 -4.67
N ARG A 172 -14.25 -10.95 -5.90
CA ARG A 172 -14.77 -9.61 -6.21
C ARG A 172 -16.06 -9.33 -5.43
N GLU A 173 -16.96 -10.31 -5.31
CA GLU A 173 -18.18 -10.16 -4.49
C GLU A 173 -17.85 -9.88 -3.01
N LEU A 174 -16.79 -10.47 -2.45
CA LEU A 174 -16.35 -10.17 -1.09
C LEU A 174 -15.80 -8.74 -0.97
N VAL A 175 -15.05 -8.27 -1.97
CA VAL A 175 -14.54 -6.87 -2.00
C VAL A 175 -15.70 -5.88 -2.07
N LEU A 176 -16.65 -6.10 -2.98
CA LEU A 176 -17.80 -5.21 -3.18
C LEU A 176 -18.69 -5.11 -1.94
N LYS A 177 -18.83 -6.20 -1.17
CA LYS A 177 -19.56 -6.23 0.09
C LYS A 177 -18.74 -5.70 1.28
N ASN A 178 -17.56 -5.13 1.04
CA ASN A 178 -16.60 -4.68 2.04
C ASN A 178 -16.24 -5.75 3.09
N LYS A 179 -16.34 -7.03 2.70
CA LYS A 179 -15.98 -8.18 3.55
C LYS A 179 -14.46 -8.41 3.58
N ILE A 180 -13.75 -7.96 2.55
CA ILE A 180 -12.29 -8.01 2.45
C ILE A 180 -11.73 -6.68 1.93
N ASN A 181 -10.57 -6.25 2.45
CA ASN A 181 -9.90 -4.99 2.09
C ASN A 181 -8.39 -5.01 2.43
N LYS A 182 -7.63 -4.07 1.86
CA LYS A 182 -6.16 -4.02 1.99
C LYS A 182 -5.64 -3.83 3.42
N ASP A 183 -6.43 -3.18 4.28
CA ASP A 183 -5.98 -2.74 5.60
C ASP A 183 -6.14 -3.82 6.67
N SER A 184 -7.10 -4.73 6.49
CA SER A 184 -7.50 -5.71 7.51
C SER A 184 -7.57 -7.15 7.02
N THR A 185 -7.32 -7.42 5.74
CA THR A 185 -7.37 -8.78 5.17
C THR A 185 -5.99 -9.30 4.80
N ILE A 186 -5.74 -10.58 5.09
CA ILE A 186 -4.65 -11.36 4.50
C ILE A 186 -5.19 -12.52 3.66
N LEU A 187 -4.56 -12.76 2.52
CA LEU A 187 -4.81 -13.93 1.67
C LEU A 187 -3.76 -15.00 1.97
N ASP A 188 -4.18 -16.15 2.47
CA ASP A 188 -3.31 -17.33 2.59
C ASP A 188 -3.30 -18.08 1.25
N MET A 189 -2.14 -18.06 0.61
CA MET A 189 -1.90 -18.70 -0.68
C MET A 189 -1.26 -20.09 -0.55
N THR A 190 -1.13 -20.63 0.66
CA THR A 190 -0.44 -21.89 0.92
C THR A 190 -1.16 -23.10 0.33
N LEU A 191 -2.49 -23.12 0.38
CA LEU A 191 -3.31 -24.19 -0.16
C LEU A 191 -4.12 -23.72 -1.36
N GLY A 192 -4.56 -24.69 -2.17
CA GLY A 192 -5.48 -24.47 -3.28
C GLY A 192 -4.96 -25.06 -4.59
N MET A 193 -5.88 -25.27 -5.52
CA MET A 193 -5.53 -25.53 -6.91
C MET A 193 -4.85 -24.30 -7.51
N LYS A 194 -4.02 -24.48 -8.54
CA LYS A 194 -3.35 -23.37 -9.25
C LYS A 194 -4.33 -22.28 -9.69
N THR A 195 -5.55 -22.65 -10.08
CA THR A 195 -6.63 -21.74 -10.45
C THR A 195 -7.01 -20.78 -9.33
N ILE A 196 -7.18 -21.28 -8.10
CA ILE A 196 -7.46 -20.48 -6.90
C ILE A 196 -6.28 -19.56 -6.58
N SER A 197 -5.06 -20.11 -6.63
CA SER A 197 -3.85 -19.31 -6.37
C SER A 197 -3.69 -18.17 -7.39
N ILE A 198 -4.00 -18.40 -8.67
CA ILE A 198 -3.97 -17.33 -9.68
C ILE A 198 -5.05 -16.27 -9.39
N ALA A 199 -6.26 -16.67 -8.99
CA ALA A 199 -7.32 -15.73 -8.62
C ALA A 199 -6.95 -14.89 -7.38
N PHE A 200 -6.34 -15.52 -6.36
CA PHE A 200 -5.86 -14.85 -5.15
C PHE A 200 -4.73 -13.86 -5.48
N TYR A 201 -3.75 -14.27 -6.31
CA TYR A 201 -2.68 -13.40 -6.78
C TYR A 201 -3.26 -12.18 -7.50
N ARG A 202 -4.18 -12.41 -8.44
CA ARG A 202 -4.82 -11.36 -9.23
C ARG A 202 -5.51 -10.34 -8.33
N ILE A 203 -6.39 -10.77 -7.43
CA ILE A 203 -7.08 -9.83 -6.54
C ILE A 203 -6.11 -9.13 -5.56
N ALA A 204 -5.01 -9.78 -5.17
CA ALA A 204 -3.96 -9.16 -4.36
C ALA A 204 -3.31 -7.97 -5.07
N VAL A 205 -2.94 -8.13 -6.34
CA VAL A 205 -2.39 -7.05 -7.17
C VAL A 205 -3.42 -5.94 -7.34
N GLU A 206 -4.64 -6.30 -7.75
CA GLU A 206 -5.69 -5.36 -8.13
C GLU A 206 -6.24 -4.54 -6.96
N ARG A 207 -6.23 -5.09 -5.75
CA ARG A 207 -6.81 -4.45 -4.55
C ARG A 207 -5.79 -4.17 -3.45
N GLN A 208 -4.49 -4.34 -3.74
CA GLN A 208 -3.38 -4.18 -2.79
C GLN A 208 -3.55 -5.06 -1.53
N LEU A 209 -4.17 -6.23 -1.66
CA LEU A 209 -4.31 -7.16 -0.53
C LEU A 209 -2.96 -7.82 -0.24
N LYS A 210 -2.67 -8.02 1.04
CA LYS A 210 -1.47 -8.73 1.47
C LYS A 210 -1.69 -10.23 1.31
N ALA A 211 -0.74 -10.88 0.66
CA ALA A 211 -0.75 -12.33 0.46
C ALA A 211 0.43 -12.97 1.19
N VAL A 212 0.16 -14.04 1.93
CA VAL A 212 1.16 -14.79 2.68
C VAL A 212 1.20 -16.24 2.20
N ASN A 213 2.35 -16.88 2.42
CA ASN A 213 2.47 -18.32 2.23
C ASN A 213 3.33 -18.98 3.32
N TRP A 214 2.94 -20.19 3.69
CA TRP A 214 3.72 -21.07 4.54
C TRP A 214 4.53 -22.03 3.70
N ASN A 215 5.84 -22.00 3.91
CA ASN A 215 6.78 -22.92 3.27
C ASN A 215 7.27 -23.94 4.29
N GLU A 216 7.03 -25.22 4.03
CA GLU A 216 7.49 -26.33 4.86
C GLU A 216 8.35 -27.26 4.04
N LYS A 217 9.44 -27.77 4.64
CA LYS A 217 10.31 -28.74 4.00
C LYS A 217 9.72 -30.14 4.13
N PHE A 218 9.84 -30.89 3.05
CA PHE A 218 9.48 -32.31 3.00
C PHE A 218 10.73 -33.16 3.18
N LEU A 219 10.57 -34.29 3.84
CA LEU A 219 11.62 -35.29 3.97
C LEU A 219 11.14 -36.60 3.33
N SER A 220 12.05 -37.41 2.76
CA SER A 220 11.69 -38.76 2.32
C SER A 220 11.08 -39.55 3.48
N SER A 221 10.18 -40.48 3.17
CA SER A 221 9.66 -41.39 4.19
C SER A 221 10.69 -42.46 4.53
N TYR A 222 10.84 -42.75 5.82
CA TYR A 222 11.69 -43.82 6.32
C TYR A 222 10.91 -44.73 7.25
N THR A 223 11.29 -46.00 7.31
CA THR A 223 10.83 -46.94 8.33
C THR A 223 12.02 -47.42 9.13
N MET A 224 11.94 -47.32 10.46
CA MET A 224 12.98 -47.85 11.35
C MET A 224 12.93 -49.38 11.36
N ILE A 225 14.05 -50.03 11.00
CA ILE A 225 14.16 -51.50 11.01
C ILE A 225 14.78 -51.98 12.33
N ASN A 226 15.77 -51.26 12.82
CA ASN A 226 16.37 -51.44 14.15
C ASN A 226 16.78 -50.07 14.71
N GLU A 227 17.37 -50.03 15.91
CA GLU A 227 17.70 -48.76 16.57
C GLU A 227 18.65 -47.86 15.76
N ASN A 228 19.47 -48.41 14.88
CA ASN A 228 20.49 -47.64 14.16
C ASN A 228 20.25 -47.54 12.65
N GLU A 229 19.26 -48.26 12.11
CA GLU A 229 19.04 -48.36 10.67
C GLU A 229 17.59 -48.09 10.26
N PHE A 230 17.47 -47.29 9.20
CA PHE A 230 16.22 -46.88 8.59
C PHE A 230 16.24 -47.21 7.10
N VAL A 231 15.14 -47.70 6.56
CA VAL A 231 15.00 -47.90 5.11
C VAL A 231 14.10 -46.83 4.52
N GLU A 232 14.59 -46.19 3.46
CA GLU A 232 13.81 -45.23 2.70
C GLU A 232 12.66 -45.90 1.95
N ASN A 233 11.46 -45.38 2.13
CA ASN A 233 10.26 -45.81 1.42
C ASN A 233 10.15 -45.02 0.11
N LYS A 234 10.79 -45.49 -0.98
CA LYS A 234 10.80 -44.81 -2.29
C LYS A 234 9.40 -44.49 -2.85
N ASN A 235 8.40 -45.31 -2.50
CA ASN A 235 7.01 -45.13 -2.92
C ASN A 235 6.10 -44.64 -1.77
N GLY A 236 6.66 -44.28 -0.62
CA GLY A 236 5.92 -43.76 0.52
C GLY A 236 5.67 -42.25 0.40
N GLY A 237 4.60 -41.77 1.04
CA GLY A 237 4.31 -40.33 1.08
C GLY A 237 5.42 -39.57 1.82
N THR A 238 5.83 -38.42 1.31
CA THR A 238 6.86 -37.58 1.93
C THR A 238 6.27 -36.78 3.09
N PRO A 239 6.64 -37.07 4.36
CA PRO A 239 6.12 -36.29 5.48
C PRO A 239 6.54 -34.81 5.37
N ARG A 240 5.58 -33.95 5.70
CA ARG A 240 5.75 -32.50 5.85
C ARG A 240 6.23 -32.21 7.27
N ILE A 241 7.40 -31.59 7.42
CA ILE A 241 7.99 -31.33 8.73
C ILE A 241 7.53 -29.96 9.24
N ALA A 242 6.56 -29.94 10.15
CA ALA A 242 5.93 -28.71 10.65
C ALA A 242 6.90 -27.78 11.39
N LEU A 243 7.90 -28.34 12.08
CA LEU A 243 8.99 -27.58 12.74
C LEU A 243 9.93 -26.86 11.73
N SER A 244 9.69 -27.02 10.44
CA SER A 244 10.38 -26.29 9.37
C SER A 244 9.54 -25.21 8.70
N ALA A 245 8.36 -24.92 9.24
CA ALA A 245 7.45 -23.91 8.70
C ALA A 245 8.09 -22.52 8.70
N LYS A 246 8.00 -21.83 7.57
CA LYS A 246 8.37 -20.42 7.42
C LYS A 246 7.21 -19.65 6.83
N LEU A 247 6.88 -18.52 7.45
CA LEU A 247 5.91 -17.58 6.91
C LEU A 247 6.66 -16.55 6.05
N SER A 248 6.15 -16.33 4.84
CA SER A 248 6.66 -15.29 3.95
C SER A 248 5.50 -14.44 3.43
N LEU A 249 5.71 -13.12 3.44
CA LEU A 249 4.91 -12.20 2.65
C LEU A 249 5.29 -12.35 1.18
N MET A 250 4.30 -12.50 0.31
CA MET A 250 4.52 -12.53 -1.13
C MET A 250 4.84 -11.11 -1.62
N LYS A 251 6.07 -10.91 -2.10
CA LYS A 251 6.57 -9.58 -2.48
C LYS A 251 6.18 -9.20 -3.91
N GLU A 252 5.98 -10.18 -4.77
CA GLU A 252 5.67 -9.97 -6.19
C GLU A 252 4.33 -9.24 -6.40
N PRO A 253 3.20 -9.65 -5.78
CA PRO A 253 1.95 -8.91 -5.90
C PRO A 253 2.09 -7.44 -5.46
N ILE A 254 2.85 -7.20 -4.39
CA ILE A 254 3.09 -5.85 -3.84
C ILE A 254 3.91 -5.01 -4.83
N LYS A 255 4.99 -5.57 -5.39
CA LYS A 255 5.84 -4.92 -6.39
C LYS A 255 5.02 -4.55 -7.65
N GLU A 256 4.21 -5.49 -8.13
CA GLU A 256 3.38 -5.30 -9.32
C GLU A 256 2.30 -4.24 -9.10
N SER A 257 1.59 -4.34 -7.97
CA SER A 257 0.60 -3.34 -7.57
C SER A 257 1.22 -1.95 -7.48
N ALA A 258 2.35 -1.80 -6.78
CA ALA A 258 3.05 -0.52 -6.66
C ALA A 258 3.44 0.08 -8.03
N ARG A 259 3.86 -0.76 -8.99
CA ARG A 259 4.19 -0.33 -10.35
C ARG A 259 2.96 0.20 -11.09
N ILE A 260 1.82 -0.47 -11.00
CA ILE A 260 0.56 -0.05 -11.64
C ILE A 260 0.09 1.27 -11.04
N TYR A 261 0.01 1.35 -9.71
CA TYR A 261 -0.48 2.53 -9.02
C TYR A 261 0.48 3.74 -9.12
N SER A 262 1.79 3.52 -9.27
CA SER A 262 2.73 4.60 -9.60
C SER A 262 2.43 5.20 -10.97
N ARG A 263 2.17 4.36 -11.98
CA ARG A 263 1.80 4.83 -13.33
C ARG A 263 0.46 5.56 -13.35
N ILE A 264 -0.49 5.13 -12.52
CA ILE A 264 -1.75 5.84 -12.28
C ILE A 264 -1.45 7.23 -11.74
N ASN A 265 -0.64 7.34 -10.67
CA ASN A 265 -0.27 8.63 -10.08
C ASN A 265 0.45 9.55 -11.07
N ASP A 266 1.38 9.03 -11.87
CA ASP A 266 2.08 9.83 -12.87
C ASP A 266 1.14 10.35 -13.96
N SER A 267 0.15 9.54 -14.35
CA SER A 267 -0.87 9.94 -15.33
C SER A 267 -1.83 10.99 -14.75
N ILE A 268 -2.24 10.85 -13.48
CA ILE A 268 -3.05 11.85 -12.76
C ILE A 268 -2.30 13.19 -12.69
N ARG A 269 -1.01 13.18 -12.29
CA ARG A 269 -0.17 14.40 -12.24
C ARG A 269 0.01 15.08 -13.59
N ARG A 270 -0.18 14.35 -14.69
CA ARG A 270 -0.13 14.88 -16.05
C ARG A 270 -1.51 15.26 -16.59
N GLY A 271 -2.58 15.14 -15.79
CA GLY A 271 -3.96 15.38 -16.22
C GLY A 271 -4.43 14.44 -17.33
N ASN A 272 -3.84 13.24 -17.46
CA ASN A 272 -4.20 12.25 -18.48
C ASN A 272 -5.14 11.20 -17.88
N PHE A 273 -6.41 11.56 -17.71
CA PHE A 273 -7.39 10.69 -17.07
C PHE A 273 -7.82 9.51 -17.96
N GLU A 274 -7.74 9.62 -19.28
CA GLU A 274 -7.92 8.48 -20.19
C GLU A 274 -6.91 7.37 -19.89
N ALA A 275 -5.62 7.70 -19.79
CA ALA A 275 -4.59 6.71 -19.45
C ALA A 275 -4.81 6.10 -18.06
N VAL A 276 -5.26 6.90 -17.09
CA VAL A 276 -5.63 6.41 -15.76
C VAL A 276 -6.78 5.41 -15.85
N GLY A 277 -7.85 5.75 -16.58
CA GLY A 277 -8.99 4.88 -16.78
C GLY A 277 -8.61 3.55 -17.43
N ASN A 278 -7.75 3.57 -18.45
CA ASN A 278 -7.25 2.37 -19.11
C ASN A 278 -6.40 1.51 -18.17
N LEU A 279 -5.59 2.11 -17.29
CA LEU A 279 -4.81 1.37 -16.30
C LEU A 279 -5.71 0.67 -15.26
N TYR A 280 -6.77 1.33 -14.78
CA TYR A 280 -7.74 0.69 -13.89
C TYR A 280 -8.53 -0.43 -14.57
N GLU A 281 -8.89 -0.26 -15.84
CA GLU A 281 -9.58 -1.29 -16.64
C GLU A 281 -8.71 -2.53 -16.83
N ILE A 282 -7.42 -2.35 -17.18
CA ILE A 282 -6.44 -3.44 -17.24
C ILE A 282 -6.29 -4.12 -15.86
N ASN A 283 -6.35 -3.34 -14.79
CA ASN A 283 -6.29 -3.80 -13.40
C ASN A 283 -7.65 -4.31 -12.86
N GLY A 284 -8.63 -4.59 -13.72
CA GLY A 284 -9.91 -5.18 -13.33
C GLY A 284 -10.85 -4.28 -12.51
N ASN A 285 -10.52 -3.01 -12.31
CA ASN A 285 -11.33 -2.04 -11.58
C ASN A 285 -12.10 -1.14 -12.57
N ASN A 286 -13.19 -1.70 -13.13
CA ASN A 286 -14.02 -1.01 -14.12
C ASN A 286 -14.77 0.20 -13.55
N ASP A 287 -14.99 0.23 -12.24
CA ASP A 287 -15.75 1.29 -11.56
C ASP A 287 -14.89 2.56 -11.44
N MET A 288 -13.62 2.40 -11.01
CA MET A 288 -12.63 3.48 -11.08
C MET A 288 -12.30 3.86 -12.53
N ALA A 289 -12.21 2.87 -13.45
CA ALA A 289 -11.98 3.15 -14.87
C ALA A 289 -13.06 4.07 -15.44
N PHE A 290 -14.33 3.78 -15.14
CA PHE A 290 -15.46 4.63 -15.51
C PHE A 290 -15.30 6.06 -14.97
N PHE A 291 -15.02 6.21 -13.67
CA PHE A 291 -14.85 7.54 -13.05
C PHE A 291 -13.81 8.40 -13.78
N TYR A 292 -12.62 7.84 -14.06
CA TYR A 292 -11.57 8.59 -14.74
C TYR A 292 -11.84 8.84 -16.22
N LYS A 293 -12.48 7.89 -16.93
CA LYS A 293 -12.92 8.11 -18.32
C LYS A 293 -13.97 9.23 -18.38
N GLU A 294 -14.87 9.32 -17.39
CA GLU A 294 -15.82 10.43 -17.26
C GLU A 294 -15.12 11.77 -17.02
N LEU A 295 -14.15 11.83 -16.09
CA LEU A 295 -13.33 13.03 -15.89
C LEU A 295 -12.65 13.49 -17.19
N ASP A 296 -12.07 12.54 -17.93
CA ASP A 296 -11.37 12.84 -19.17
C ASP A 296 -12.28 13.51 -20.22
N THR A 297 -13.61 13.32 -20.19
CA THR A 297 -14.55 13.93 -21.14
C THR A 297 -14.52 15.46 -21.13
N ILE A 298 -14.13 16.07 -20.01
CA ILE A 298 -14.04 17.53 -19.85
C ILE A 298 -12.60 17.95 -19.51
N PHE A 299 -12.01 17.27 -18.53
CA PHE A 299 -10.77 17.65 -17.87
C PHE A 299 -9.53 17.08 -18.58
N ASN A 300 -9.36 17.47 -19.83
CA ASN A 300 -8.14 17.26 -20.61
C ASN A 300 -7.89 18.51 -21.45
N ALA A 301 -6.61 18.86 -21.67
CA ALA A 301 -6.22 20.07 -22.41
C ALA A 301 -6.91 20.20 -23.77
N ASP A 302 -7.04 19.11 -24.53
CA ASP A 302 -7.64 19.15 -25.87
C ASP A 302 -9.17 19.31 -25.87
N LYS A 303 -9.83 19.01 -24.75
CA LYS A 303 -11.28 19.15 -24.59
C LYS A 303 -11.63 20.46 -23.91
N ILE A 304 -10.97 20.79 -22.80
CA ILE A 304 -11.26 21.99 -22.02
C ILE A 304 -11.01 23.29 -22.81
N ILE A 305 -10.00 23.31 -23.69
CA ILE A 305 -9.69 24.50 -24.52
C ILE A 305 -10.74 24.76 -25.61
N LYS A 306 -11.67 23.84 -25.86
CA LYS A 306 -12.75 24.01 -26.83
C LYS A 306 -13.95 24.76 -26.26
N TYR A 307 -14.07 24.87 -24.94
CA TYR A 307 -15.15 25.62 -24.31
C TYR A 307 -14.92 27.12 -24.48
N ASN A 308 -15.75 27.76 -25.31
CA ASN A 308 -15.75 29.22 -25.48
C ASN A 308 -16.88 29.90 -24.70
N ASN A 309 -17.76 29.13 -24.07
CA ASN A 309 -18.88 29.60 -23.27
C ASN A 309 -18.81 28.88 -21.92
N PHE A 310 -18.74 29.67 -20.83
CA PHE A 310 -18.61 29.13 -19.50
C PHE A 310 -19.87 28.39 -19.03
N GLU A 311 -21.07 28.80 -19.45
CA GLU A 311 -22.30 28.11 -19.08
C GLU A 311 -22.31 26.66 -19.58
N TYR A 312 -21.92 26.43 -20.84
CA TYR A 312 -21.83 25.07 -21.39
C TYR A 312 -20.78 24.22 -20.67
N PHE A 313 -19.66 24.82 -20.24
CA PHE A 313 -18.68 24.12 -19.42
C PHE A 313 -19.30 23.64 -18.10
N TYR A 314 -19.95 24.52 -17.34
CA TYR A 314 -20.55 24.15 -16.04
C TYR A 314 -21.74 23.20 -16.18
N GLU A 315 -22.55 23.34 -17.23
CA GLU A 315 -23.64 22.41 -17.54
C GLU A 315 -23.11 21.00 -17.85
N ASP A 316 -22.02 20.89 -18.62
CA ASP A 316 -21.40 19.60 -18.90
C ASP A 316 -20.73 18.99 -17.67
N VAL A 317 -20.11 19.80 -16.79
CA VAL A 317 -19.62 19.33 -15.48
C VAL A 317 -20.78 18.81 -14.63
N GLY A 318 -21.95 19.45 -14.68
CA GLY A 318 -23.18 18.96 -14.05
C GLY A 318 -23.61 17.59 -14.58
N LYS A 319 -23.68 17.42 -15.91
CA LYS A 319 -24.01 16.13 -16.53
C LYS A 319 -23.01 15.04 -16.19
N LEU A 320 -21.71 15.37 -16.13
CA LEU A 320 -20.66 14.46 -15.70
C LEU A 320 -20.91 14.00 -14.26
N LEU A 321 -21.20 14.93 -13.36
CA LEU A 321 -21.49 14.63 -11.97
C LEU A 321 -22.71 13.72 -11.83
N ASP A 322 -23.78 14.00 -12.57
CA ASP A 322 -24.99 13.17 -12.59
C ASP A 322 -24.69 11.72 -13.00
N ARG A 323 -23.84 11.52 -14.02
CA ARG A 323 -23.42 10.18 -14.46
C ARG A 323 -22.61 9.44 -13.40
N ILE A 324 -21.70 10.13 -12.71
CA ILE A 324 -20.92 9.56 -11.60
C ILE A 324 -21.84 9.15 -10.45
N LEU A 325 -22.77 10.02 -10.06
CA LEU A 325 -23.71 9.77 -8.97
C LEU A 325 -24.67 8.62 -9.30
N ALA A 326 -25.16 8.54 -10.54
CA ALA A 326 -26.04 7.45 -10.97
C ALA A 326 -25.37 6.07 -10.85
N LYS A 327 -24.06 5.99 -11.09
CA LYS A 327 -23.29 4.73 -11.00
C LYS A 327 -22.69 4.47 -9.60
N SER A 328 -22.75 5.43 -8.69
CA SER A 328 -22.10 5.35 -7.37
C SER A 328 -22.49 4.13 -6.53
N ARG A 329 -23.70 3.59 -6.72
CA ARG A 329 -24.18 2.39 -6.03
C ARG A 329 -23.39 1.12 -6.37
N GLU A 330 -22.63 1.14 -7.46
CA GLU A 330 -21.75 0.04 -7.87
C GLU A 330 -20.35 0.13 -7.23
N PHE A 331 -20.02 1.27 -6.62
CA PHE A 331 -18.71 1.52 -6.03
C PHE A 331 -18.64 0.91 -4.63
N SER A 332 -17.50 0.35 -4.28
CA SER A 332 -17.19 -0.04 -2.89
C SER A 332 -16.92 1.17 -2.00
N ASP A 333 -17.06 1.01 -0.68
CA ASP A 333 -16.77 2.07 0.32
C ASP A 333 -15.35 2.66 0.16
N MET A 334 -14.38 1.82 -0.23
CA MET A 334 -13.01 2.27 -0.47
C MET A 334 -12.92 3.17 -1.70
N GLU A 335 -13.61 2.82 -2.78
CA GLU A 335 -13.66 3.62 -4.03
C GLU A 335 -14.41 4.92 -3.80
N ILE A 336 -15.53 4.87 -3.08
CA ILE A 336 -16.28 6.03 -2.60
C ILE A 336 -15.35 6.96 -1.82
N SER A 337 -14.67 6.47 -0.78
CA SER A 337 -13.74 7.26 0.01
C SER A 337 -12.61 7.85 -0.84
N LYS A 338 -12.18 7.13 -1.89
CA LYS A 338 -11.09 7.54 -2.78
C LYS A 338 -11.48 8.73 -3.66
N VAL A 339 -12.67 8.70 -4.26
CA VAL A 339 -13.11 9.74 -5.22
C VAL A 339 -13.83 10.91 -4.55
N LYS A 340 -14.25 10.77 -3.28
CA LYS A 340 -15.09 11.73 -2.55
C LYS A 340 -14.64 13.19 -2.66
N LYS A 341 -13.34 13.46 -2.52
CA LYS A 341 -12.80 14.83 -2.61
C LYS A 341 -12.84 15.39 -4.04
N GLY A 342 -12.59 14.54 -5.05
CA GLY A 342 -12.72 14.93 -6.45
C GLY A 342 -14.17 15.20 -6.83
N VAL A 343 -15.10 14.37 -6.37
CA VAL A 343 -16.55 14.59 -6.56
C VAL A 343 -17.01 15.88 -5.88
N ALA A 344 -16.55 16.17 -4.66
CA ALA A 344 -16.86 17.42 -3.98
C ALA A 344 -16.36 18.65 -4.75
N TYR A 345 -15.18 18.56 -5.36
CA TYR A 345 -14.66 19.61 -6.24
C TYR A 345 -15.59 19.87 -7.44
N LEU A 346 -16.05 18.82 -8.11
CA LEU A 346 -17.00 18.93 -9.22
C LEU A 346 -18.34 19.54 -8.78
N ALA A 347 -18.88 19.06 -7.65
CA ALA A 347 -20.12 19.58 -7.08
C ALA A 347 -20.03 21.06 -6.77
N ASN A 348 -18.89 21.52 -6.23
CA ASN A 348 -18.66 22.94 -5.96
C ASN A 348 -18.69 23.79 -7.23
N LEU A 349 -18.04 23.34 -8.32
CA LEU A 349 -18.09 24.05 -9.61
C LEU A 349 -19.54 24.22 -10.10
N VAL A 350 -20.35 23.16 -10.00
CA VAL A 350 -21.76 23.17 -10.43
C VAL A 350 -22.64 24.02 -9.51
N TRP A 351 -22.41 23.97 -8.21
CA TRP A 351 -23.18 24.73 -7.21
C TRP A 351 -22.99 26.24 -7.38
N ILE A 352 -21.75 26.69 -7.60
CA ILE A 352 -21.47 28.12 -7.86
C ILE A 352 -22.25 28.58 -9.09
N PHE A 353 -22.27 27.78 -10.15
CA PHE A 353 -23.05 28.09 -11.36
C PHE A 353 -24.57 28.08 -11.12
N SER A 354 -25.09 27.05 -10.44
CA SER A 354 -26.53 26.86 -10.22
C SER A 354 -27.15 27.91 -9.31
N SER A 355 -26.43 28.31 -8.26
CA SER A 355 -26.87 29.35 -7.31
C SER A 355 -26.99 30.72 -8.00
N ARG A 356 -26.22 30.96 -9.06
CA ARG A 356 -26.27 32.20 -9.85
C ARG A 356 -27.35 32.19 -10.93
N LYS A 357 -27.52 31.08 -11.67
CA LYS A 357 -28.44 31.01 -12.83
C LYS A 357 -29.94 30.93 -12.46
N LYS A 358 -30.31 30.52 -11.23
CA LYS A 358 -31.72 30.22 -10.87
C LYS A 358 -32.34 31.05 -9.73
N GLY A 359 -31.61 32.01 -9.14
CA GLY A 359 -32.11 32.78 -7.98
C GLY A 359 -32.41 31.90 -6.74
N LYS A 360 -33.09 32.48 -5.73
CA LYS A 360 -33.53 31.81 -4.48
C LYS A 360 -34.35 30.52 -4.69
N ASP A 361 -34.77 30.21 -5.93
CA ASP A 361 -35.46 28.98 -6.34
C ASP A 361 -34.54 27.92 -6.97
N SER A 362 -33.22 28.03 -6.77
CA SER A 362 -32.23 27.00 -7.14
C SER A 362 -32.61 25.62 -6.58
N LYS A 363 -33.26 24.79 -7.41
CA LYS A 363 -33.53 23.37 -7.16
C LYS A 363 -32.27 22.50 -7.37
N PHE A 364 -31.09 22.96 -6.96
CA PHE A 364 -29.92 22.08 -6.92
C PHE A 364 -30.19 20.98 -5.88
N LYS A 365 -30.59 19.80 -6.35
CA LYS A 365 -30.86 18.63 -5.52
C LYS A 365 -29.73 17.63 -5.74
N LEU A 366 -28.77 17.63 -4.83
CA LEU A 366 -27.87 16.51 -4.62
C LEU A 366 -28.61 15.45 -3.77
N SER A 367 -28.53 14.18 -4.16
CA SER A 367 -28.62 13.01 -3.27
C SER A 367 -28.30 11.75 -4.09
N GLU A 368 -27.71 10.68 -3.53
CA GLU A 368 -28.32 9.87 -2.47
C GLU A 368 -27.27 9.39 -1.43
N SER A 369 -27.37 9.70 -0.15
CA SER A 369 -27.64 11.02 0.43
C SER A 369 -26.29 11.72 0.65
N ASP A 370 -25.98 12.63 -0.28
CA ASP A 370 -24.77 13.46 -0.43
C ASP A 370 -23.42 12.71 -0.31
N PHE A 371 -23.47 11.44 -0.74
CA PHE A 371 -22.40 10.43 -0.78
C PHE A 371 -22.01 9.84 0.60
N VAL A 372 -22.83 10.08 1.63
CA VAL A 372 -22.94 9.44 2.98
C VAL A 372 -21.63 9.33 3.79
N GLU A 373 -21.27 10.13 4.80
CA GLU A 373 -21.73 11.38 5.42
C GLU A 373 -20.42 12.11 5.82
N ASN A 374 -19.95 13.15 5.10
CA ASN A 374 -18.80 13.96 5.57
C ASN A 374 -19.25 15.38 5.88
N ASN A 375 -18.54 15.99 6.85
CA ASN A 375 -18.40 17.43 7.04
C ASN A 375 -18.13 18.16 5.71
N PHE A 376 -19.20 18.61 5.03
CA PHE A 376 -19.16 19.62 3.97
C PHE A 376 -18.94 21.04 4.55
N SER A 377 -18.41 21.13 5.78
CA SER A 377 -18.27 22.36 6.57
C SER A 377 -17.32 23.39 5.96
N ASP A 378 -16.42 22.97 5.06
CA ASP A 378 -15.45 23.90 4.46
C ASP A 378 -16.08 24.85 3.44
N PHE A 379 -17.29 24.56 2.92
CA PHE A 379 -17.99 25.48 2.00
C PHE A 379 -19.44 25.81 2.35
N ARG A 380 -20.09 25.04 3.25
CA ARG A 380 -21.41 25.43 3.82
C ARG A 380 -21.35 26.59 4.81
N ARG A 381 -20.16 27.07 5.19
CA ARG A 381 -19.93 28.20 6.12
C ARG A 381 -20.45 29.58 5.65
N GLY A 382 -21.26 29.62 4.60
CA GLY A 382 -22.04 30.79 4.24
C GLY A 382 -23.37 30.92 5.00
N GLU A 383 -24.01 29.81 5.38
CA GLU A 383 -25.33 29.86 6.03
C GLU A 383 -25.23 29.88 7.57
N GLU A 384 -24.24 29.21 8.17
CA GLU A 384 -24.16 29.08 9.64
C GLU A 384 -23.62 30.32 10.38
N ASN A 385 -23.00 31.28 9.69
CA ASN A 385 -22.37 32.46 10.32
C ASN A 385 -23.16 33.77 10.16
N GLY A 386 -24.40 33.74 9.67
CA GLY A 386 -25.25 34.94 9.60
C GLY A 386 -24.72 36.06 8.70
N ILE A 387 -23.95 35.72 7.67
CA ILE A 387 -23.54 36.68 6.63
C ILE A 387 -24.66 36.73 5.59
N ASP A 388 -25.35 37.88 5.51
CA ASP A 388 -26.44 38.09 4.58
C ASP A 388 -25.98 37.89 3.12
N LEU A 389 -26.82 37.22 2.33
CA LEU A 389 -26.57 36.94 0.91
C LEU A 389 -26.47 38.22 0.05
N GLU A 390 -26.91 39.36 0.57
CA GLU A 390 -26.93 40.66 -0.11
C GLU A 390 -25.53 41.31 -0.19
N ASP A 391 -24.57 40.94 0.68
CA ASP A 391 -23.20 41.49 0.66
C ASP A 391 -22.24 40.80 -0.33
N ARG A 392 -22.73 39.91 -1.21
CA ARG A 392 -21.90 39.17 -2.21
C ARG A 392 -22.05 39.65 -3.66
N GLU A 393 -22.48 40.89 -3.89
CA GLU A 393 -22.62 41.47 -5.23
C GLU A 393 -21.28 41.54 -6.03
N GLU A 394 -20.11 41.49 -5.39
CA GLU A 394 -18.79 41.53 -6.08
C GLU A 394 -18.34 40.19 -6.71
N TRP A 395 -19.17 39.14 -6.71
CA TRP A 395 -18.77 37.80 -7.16
C TRP A 395 -19.01 37.52 -8.65
N ASP A 396 -19.65 38.43 -9.39
CA ASP A 396 -20.11 38.19 -10.77
C ASP A 396 -18.97 37.87 -11.76
N ASP A 397 -17.79 38.47 -11.56
CA ASP A 397 -16.64 38.38 -12.48
C ASP A 397 -15.84 37.05 -12.44
N SER A 398 -16.21 36.05 -11.62
CA SER A 398 -15.29 34.93 -11.30
C SER A 398 -15.46 33.64 -12.13
N LEU A 399 -16.64 33.34 -12.66
CA LEU A 399 -16.92 32.00 -13.25
C LEU A 399 -16.16 31.75 -14.56
N GLU A 400 -16.07 32.76 -15.40
CA GLU A 400 -15.33 32.70 -16.66
C GLU A 400 -13.82 32.65 -16.39
N GLU A 401 -13.34 33.44 -15.42
CA GLU A 401 -11.94 33.38 -14.97
C GLU A 401 -11.54 32.00 -14.43
N ILE A 402 -12.42 31.32 -13.68
CA ILE A 402 -12.18 29.95 -13.19
C ILE A 402 -12.04 28.98 -14.37
N MET A 403 -12.95 29.05 -15.34
CA MET A 403 -12.85 28.21 -16.55
C MET A 403 -11.53 28.47 -17.28
N ILE A 404 -11.16 29.73 -17.48
CA ILE A 404 -9.88 30.11 -18.11
C ILE A 404 -8.67 29.61 -17.30
N TYR A 405 -8.69 29.75 -15.98
CA TYR A 405 -7.65 29.21 -15.09
C TYR A 405 -7.50 27.70 -15.25
N LEU A 406 -8.62 26.96 -15.33
CA LEU A 406 -8.61 25.52 -15.55
C LEU A 406 -8.05 25.16 -16.94
N LYS A 407 -8.35 25.94 -17.98
CA LYS A 407 -7.69 25.75 -19.29
C LYS A 407 -6.17 25.84 -19.16
N PHE A 408 -5.65 26.88 -18.48
CA PHE A 408 -4.22 26.99 -18.22
C PHE A 408 -3.67 25.81 -17.41
N LYS A 409 -4.37 25.39 -16.36
CA LYS A 409 -4.00 24.24 -15.54
C LYS A 409 -3.78 22.99 -16.39
N TYR A 410 -4.76 22.59 -17.19
CA TYR A 410 -4.68 21.35 -17.95
C TYR A 410 -3.65 21.42 -19.09
N VAL A 411 -3.49 22.59 -19.74
CA VAL A 411 -2.42 22.81 -20.73
C VAL A 411 -1.02 22.67 -20.08
N ILE A 412 -0.84 23.18 -18.85
CA ILE A 412 0.42 23.06 -18.10
C ILE A 412 0.66 21.61 -17.66
N LEU A 413 -0.33 20.94 -17.05
CA LEU A 413 -0.19 19.56 -16.56
C LEU A 413 0.16 18.58 -17.69
N THR A 414 -0.49 18.75 -18.85
CA THR A 414 -0.24 17.91 -20.03
C THR A 414 0.98 18.36 -20.85
N ASN A 415 1.71 19.38 -20.39
CA ASN A 415 2.93 19.92 -21.02
C ASN A 415 2.73 20.22 -22.51
N LYS A 416 1.62 20.90 -22.84
CA LYS A 416 1.28 21.26 -24.23
C LYS A 416 2.18 22.39 -24.74
N PRO A 417 2.36 22.51 -26.08
CA PRO A 417 3.15 23.57 -26.67
C PRO A 417 2.57 24.97 -26.45
N TYR A 418 3.42 26.00 -26.58
CA TYR A 418 3.12 27.40 -26.34
C TYR A 418 1.86 27.93 -27.07
N PHE A 419 1.57 27.46 -28.29
CA PHE A 419 0.40 27.91 -29.04
C PHE A 419 -0.95 27.63 -28.34
N TYR A 420 -1.02 26.64 -27.44
CA TYR A 420 -2.23 26.41 -26.64
C TYR A 420 -2.47 27.57 -25.66
N PHE A 421 -1.41 28.14 -25.09
CA PHE A 421 -1.50 29.29 -24.20
C PHE A 421 -1.98 30.53 -24.94
N GLU A 422 -1.47 30.78 -26.14
CA GLU A 422 -1.93 31.87 -27.01
C GLU A 422 -3.42 31.74 -27.35
N ARG A 423 -3.89 30.52 -27.62
CA ARG A 423 -5.31 30.28 -27.83
C ARG A 423 -6.14 30.64 -26.60
N ILE A 424 -5.69 30.28 -25.39
CA ILE A 424 -6.39 30.66 -24.15
C ILE A 424 -6.42 32.18 -24.00
N VAL A 425 -5.30 32.87 -24.22
CA VAL A 425 -5.25 34.35 -24.15
C VAL A 425 -6.21 34.98 -25.17
N ASN A 426 -6.35 34.41 -26.36
CA ASN A 426 -7.31 34.90 -27.35
C ASN A 426 -8.78 34.62 -26.96
N ASP A 427 -9.05 33.54 -26.22
CA ASP A 427 -10.37 33.32 -25.61
C ASP A 427 -10.64 34.38 -24.53
N MET A 428 -9.65 34.74 -23.71
CA MET A 428 -9.78 35.80 -22.70
C MET A 428 -10.21 37.15 -23.30
N LYS A 429 -9.73 37.47 -24.51
CA LYS A 429 -10.15 38.69 -25.23
C LYS A 429 -11.63 38.72 -25.61
N LYS A 430 -12.23 37.54 -25.75
CA LYS A 430 -13.67 37.40 -26.06
C LYS A 430 -14.52 37.38 -24.79
N SER A 431 -13.88 37.19 -23.64
CA SER A 431 -14.46 37.15 -22.30
C SER A 431 -14.45 38.55 -21.67
N GLN A 432 -15.22 38.76 -20.60
CA GLN A 432 -15.24 40.03 -19.85
C GLN A 432 -14.05 40.16 -18.87
N ILE A 433 -12.90 39.54 -19.16
CA ILE A 433 -11.73 39.55 -18.27
C ILE A 433 -10.98 40.88 -18.43
N ASP A 434 -10.53 41.48 -17.33
CA ASP A 434 -9.77 42.75 -17.32
C ASP A 434 -8.56 42.71 -18.28
N ASP A 435 -8.50 43.68 -19.21
CA ASP A 435 -7.46 43.79 -20.25
C ASP A 435 -6.03 43.83 -19.68
N ASN A 436 -5.83 44.44 -18.51
CA ASN A 436 -4.52 44.50 -17.84
C ASN A 436 -4.09 43.11 -17.34
N ILE A 437 -5.05 42.27 -16.90
CA ILE A 437 -4.76 40.88 -16.55
C ILE A 437 -4.34 40.10 -17.79
N GLN A 438 -5.08 40.27 -18.90
CA GLN A 438 -4.76 39.62 -20.17
C GLN A 438 -3.36 40.00 -20.67
N GLU A 439 -3.01 41.29 -20.66
CA GLU A 439 -1.71 41.78 -21.11
C GLU A 439 -0.56 41.25 -20.24
N LYS A 440 -0.73 41.23 -18.91
CA LYS A 440 0.27 40.67 -17.99
C LYS A 440 0.51 39.18 -18.22
N ILE A 441 -0.55 38.40 -18.44
CA ILE A 441 -0.45 36.97 -18.71
C ILE A 441 0.21 36.72 -20.07
N ARG A 442 -0.19 37.46 -21.10
CA ARG A 442 0.42 37.40 -22.44
C ARG A 442 1.92 37.69 -22.37
N LYS A 443 2.32 38.80 -21.77
CA LYS A 443 3.73 39.18 -21.61
C LYS A 443 4.51 38.10 -20.87
N TYR A 444 3.93 37.51 -19.82
CA TYR A 444 4.57 36.41 -19.11
C TYR A 444 4.76 35.15 -19.98
N ILE A 445 3.77 34.79 -20.80
CA ILE A 445 3.86 33.66 -21.73
C ILE A 445 4.96 33.90 -22.77
N GLU A 446 4.96 35.08 -23.40
CA GLU A 446 5.96 35.47 -24.42
C GLU A 446 7.39 35.49 -23.86
N GLU A 447 7.58 36.05 -22.66
CA GLU A 447 8.87 36.04 -21.97
C GLU A 447 9.32 34.60 -21.66
N SER A 448 8.39 33.75 -21.18
CA SER A 448 8.70 32.35 -20.88
C SER A 448 9.07 31.56 -22.14
N GLU A 449 8.41 31.82 -23.27
CA GLU A 449 8.71 31.18 -24.55
C GLU A 449 10.10 31.58 -25.06
N LYS A 450 10.42 32.88 -25.07
CA LYS A 450 11.74 33.39 -25.46
C LYS A 450 12.86 32.80 -24.62
N GLU A 451 12.61 32.62 -23.32
CA GLU A 451 13.58 32.06 -22.38
C GLU A 451 13.55 30.53 -22.32
N SER A 452 12.70 29.85 -23.11
CA SER A 452 12.48 28.39 -23.06
C SER A 452 12.17 27.86 -21.65
N LYS A 453 11.48 28.65 -20.83
CA LYS A 453 11.08 28.28 -19.47
C LYS A 453 9.77 27.49 -19.50
N LYS A 454 9.41 26.82 -18.40
CA LYS A 454 8.06 26.28 -18.22
C LYS A 454 7.15 27.34 -17.63
N ILE A 455 5.91 27.39 -18.09
CA ILE A 455 4.89 28.25 -17.51
C ILE A 455 4.46 27.68 -16.15
N SER A 456 4.43 28.55 -15.14
CA SER A 456 4.04 28.22 -13.78
C SER A 456 2.56 28.54 -13.57
N LEU A 457 1.79 27.53 -13.16
CA LEU A 457 0.39 27.70 -12.79
C LEU A 457 0.23 28.67 -11.62
N GLU A 458 1.15 28.66 -10.66
CA GLU A 458 1.14 29.59 -9.52
C GLU A 458 1.29 31.05 -9.97
N LYS A 459 2.12 31.30 -11.00
CA LYS A 459 2.28 32.65 -11.54
C LYS A 459 1.04 33.09 -12.33
N ILE A 460 0.44 32.20 -13.13
CA ILE A 460 -0.84 32.46 -13.81
C ILE A 460 -1.92 32.81 -12.78
N TYR A 461 -2.05 32.01 -11.72
CA TYR A 461 -2.97 32.26 -10.62
C TYR A 461 -2.78 33.65 -10.01
N LYS A 462 -1.53 34.01 -9.66
CA LYS A 462 -1.22 35.32 -9.06
C LYS A 462 -1.58 36.47 -10.00
N LEU A 463 -1.33 36.33 -11.30
CA LEU A 463 -1.68 37.36 -12.28
C LEU A 463 -3.19 37.51 -12.43
N MET A 464 -3.91 36.39 -12.48
CA MET A 464 -5.37 36.36 -12.68
C MET A 464 -6.15 36.83 -11.45
N PHE A 465 -5.67 36.53 -10.24
CA PHE A 465 -6.44 36.75 -9.00
C PHE A 465 -5.77 37.73 -8.02
N SER A 466 -4.75 38.48 -8.45
CA SER A 466 -3.96 39.40 -7.60
C SER A 466 -4.75 40.38 -6.73
N LYS A 467 -5.98 40.74 -7.13
CA LYS A 467 -6.83 41.73 -6.44
C LYS A 467 -8.00 41.11 -5.67
N LYS A 468 -8.19 39.79 -5.68
CA LYS A 468 -9.37 39.12 -5.12
C LYS A 468 -8.98 38.27 -3.91
N TYR A 469 -9.49 38.57 -2.71
CA TYR A 469 -9.17 37.84 -1.47
C TYR A 469 -10.29 36.88 -1.02
N ASN A 470 -9.90 35.85 -0.26
CA ASN A 470 -10.67 34.71 0.28
C ASN A 470 -11.03 33.57 -0.67
N PHE A 471 -11.80 33.79 -1.74
CA PHE A 471 -12.40 32.67 -2.49
C PHE A 471 -11.41 31.88 -3.38
N TYR A 472 -10.46 32.57 -4.01
CA TYR A 472 -9.51 31.91 -4.91
C TYR A 472 -8.43 31.13 -4.17
N GLU A 473 -8.12 31.48 -2.92
CA GLU A 473 -7.23 30.69 -2.05
C GLU A 473 -7.83 29.31 -1.78
N GLU A 474 -9.16 29.21 -1.72
CA GLU A 474 -9.87 27.94 -1.62
C GLU A 474 -9.79 27.16 -2.94
N ILE A 475 -10.03 27.78 -4.10
CA ILE A 475 -9.86 27.12 -5.42
C ILE A 475 -8.42 26.60 -5.60
N LYS A 476 -7.41 27.35 -5.17
CA LYS A 476 -5.99 26.93 -5.18
C LYS A 476 -5.71 25.76 -4.23
N LYS A 477 -6.42 25.68 -3.10
CA LYS A 477 -6.33 24.56 -2.14
C LYS A 477 -6.98 23.28 -2.67
N TYR A 478 -7.98 23.38 -3.56
CA TYR A 478 -8.63 22.22 -4.18
C TYR A 478 -7.97 21.85 -5.51
N ASP A 479 -6.81 21.20 -5.41
CA ASP A 479 -6.21 20.48 -6.52
C ASP A 479 -6.81 19.06 -6.63
N MET A 480 -7.85 18.91 -7.48
CA MET A 480 -8.56 17.62 -7.68
C MET A 480 -7.58 16.46 -7.89
N GLU A 481 -6.56 16.65 -8.73
CA GLU A 481 -5.53 15.71 -9.11
C GLU A 481 -4.79 15.19 -7.88
N SER A 482 -4.30 16.08 -7.00
CA SER A 482 -3.64 15.68 -5.75
C SER A 482 -4.52 14.81 -4.86
N THR A 483 -5.84 15.09 -4.79
CA THR A 483 -6.77 14.32 -3.95
C THR A 483 -7.05 12.94 -4.52
N LEU A 484 -6.87 12.77 -5.83
CA LEU A 484 -7.08 11.53 -6.55
C LEU A 484 -5.82 10.65 -6.62
N LEU A 485 -4.67 11.08 -6.09
CA LEU A 485 -3.44 10.27 -6.04
C LEU A 485 -3.57 9.04 -5.13
N GLU A 486 -3.22 7.88 -5.66
CA GLU A 486 -3.19 6.60 -4.97
C GLU A 486 -2.11 6.57 -3.89
N ILE A 487 -2.48 6.01 -2.74
CA ILE A 487 -1.54 5.80 -1.64
C ILE A 487 -0.72 4.57 -1.98
N LEU A 488 0.53 4.78 -2.38
CA LEU A 488 1.48 3.68 -2.51
C LEU A 488 1.91 3.29 -1.08
N GLU A 489 1.71 2.04 -0.67
CA GLU A 489 2.37 1.51 0.55
C GLU A 489 3.92 1.62 0.44
N ASN A 490 4.42 1.76 -0.79
CA ASN A 490 5.78 2.13 -1.17
C ASN A 490 5.91 3.61 -1.54
N SER A 491 5.27 4.52 -0.80
CA SER A 491 5.58 5.94 -0.86
C SER A 491 6.55 6.30 0.25
N LEU A 492 7.41 7.29 -0.01
CA LEU A 492 8.23 7.83 1.06
C LEU A 492 7.31 8.27 2.21
N SER A 493 7.44 7.61 3.34
CA SER A 493 6.60 7.87 4.50
C SER A 493 7.40 7.68 5.78
N TYR A 494 6.99 8.39 6.82
CA TYR A 494 7.53 8.26 8.16
C TYR A 494 6.37 8.03 9.11
N LYS A 495 6.33 6.89 9.83
CA LYS A 495 5.27 6.62 10.81
C LYS A 495 5.83 5.82 11.98
N ASN A 496 5.42 6.14 13.19
CA ASN A 496 5.80 5.42 14.41
C ASN A 496 7.32 5.26 14.61
N GLY A 497 8.11 6.23 14.13
CA GLY A 497 9.57 6.16 14.19
C GLY A 497 10.23 5.32 13.09
N ILE A 498 9.46 4.87 12.10
CA ILE A 498 9.96 4.09 10.96
C ILE A 498 9.89 4.94 9.70
N LEU A 499 11.03 5.13 9.05
CA LEU A 499 11.15 5.75 7.72
C LEU A 499 11.12 4.67 6.64
N ILE A 500 10.21 4.79 5.70
CA ILE A 500 9.99 3.86 4.59
C ILE A 500 10.45 4.57 3.31
N ILE A 501 11.51 4.08 2.68
CA ILE A 501 12.13 4.67 1.49
C ILE A 501 12.03 3.69 0.31
N PRO A 502 11.21 4.00 -0.70
CA PRO A 502 11.22 3.26 -1.96
C PRO A 502 12.55 3.40 -2.70
N ILE A 503 13.12 2.27 -3.13
CA ILE A 503 14.39 2.20 -3.85
C ILE A 503 14.13 1.90 -5.33
N LYS A 504 14.71 2.71 -6.19
CA LYS A 504 14.68 2.55 -7.65
C LYS A 504 15.58 1.41 -8.13
N SER A 505 15.28 0.91 -9.32
CA SER A 505 16.14 -0.04 -10.04
C SER A 505 17.47 0.55 -10.54
N GLU A 506 17.67 1.86 -10.43
CA GLU A 506 18.87 2.58 -10.88
C GLU A 506 20.15 2.15 -10.13
N TYR A 507 20.05 1.49 -8.97
CA TYR A 507 21.19 1.02 -8.17
C TYR A 507 21.68 -0.39 -8.54
N ASN A 508 21.25 -0.94 -9.69
CA ASN A 508 21.43 -2.36 -10.04
C ASN A 508 20.81 -3.30 -8.99
N LEU A 509 19.70 -2.86 -8.38
CA LEU A 509 18.89 -3.62 -7.43
C LEU A 509 17.49 -3.77 -8.01
N GLU A 510 16.77 -4.82 -7.65
CA GLU A 510 15.34 -4.85 -7.96
C GLU A 510 14.63 -3.74 -7.18
N ALA A 511 13.52 -3.19 -7.69
CA ALA A 511 12.75 -2.22 -6.93
C ALA A 511 12.31 -2.84 -5.59
N PHE A 512 12.67 -2.21 -4.47
CA PHE A 512 12.35 -2.66 -3.13
C PHE A 512 12.14 -1.48 -2.18
N THR A 513 11.65 -1.77 -0.98
CA THR A 513 11.39 -0.73 0.03
C THR A 513 12.38 -0.88 1.18
N LEU A 514 13.19 0.16 1.39
CA LEU A 514 14.12 0.24 2.50
C LEU A 514 13.41 0.78 3.75
N LYS A 515 13.38 -0.01 4.82
CA LYS A 515 12.80 0.39 6.12
C LYS A 515 13.90 0.74 7.11
N ILE A 516 13.78 1.89 7.76
CA ILE A 516 14.72 2.37 8.77
C ILE A 516 13.96 2.67 10.06
N ASN A 517 14.13 1.82 11.06
CA ASN A 517 13.55 2.02 12.38
C ASN A 517 14.47 2.89 13.24
N PHE A 518 14.09 4.15 13.46
CA PHE A 518 14.91 5.09 14.25
C PHE A 518 15.08 4.61 15.69
N ASN A 519 14.20 3.75 16.24
CA ASN A 519 14.34 3.21 17.60
C ASN A 519 15.45 2.16 17.74
N GLU A 520 15.79 1.49 16.64
CA GLU A 520 16.78 0.40 16.59
C GLU A 520 18.16 0.90 16.15
N GLU A 521 18.21 1.92 15.31
CA GLU A 521 19.46 2.47 14.79
C GLU A 521 20.19 3.31 15.85
N LYS A 522 21.38 2.87 16.29
CA LYS A 522 22.18 3.55 17.32
C LYS A 522 22.37 5.05 17.04
N GLY A 523 22.58 5.42 15.77
CA GLY A 523 22.77 6.81 15.35
C GLY A 523 21.50 7.66 15.32
N LEU A 524 20.32 7.05 15.30
CA LEU A 524 19.02 7.73 15.12
C LEU A 524 18.14 7.68 16.36
N LYS A 525 18.37 6.76 17.30
CA LYS A 525 17.55 6.55 18.51
C LYS A 525 17.37 7.81 19.35
N ASN A 526 18.36 8.69 19.37
CA ASN A 526 18.30 9.93 20.14
C ASN A 526 17.40 11.01 19.52
N ILE A 527 16.98 10.86 18.25
CA ILE A 527 15.99 11.73 17.61
C ILE A 527 14.59 11.45 18.18
N LEU A 528 14.30 10.20 18.61
CA LEU A 528 12.95 9.78 19.02
C LEU A 528 12.67 9.74 20.53
N LYS A 529 13.71 9.72 21.38
CA LYS A 529 13.63 9.38 22.82
C LYS A 529 12.80 10.31 23.72
N LEU A 530 12.12 11.32 23.18
CA LEU A 530 11.56 12.42 23.97
C LEU A 530 10.04 12.45 23.88
N ARG A 531 9.39 11.48 24.52
CA ARG A 531 7.94 11.55 24.75
C ARG A 531 7.56 12.41 25.96
N ASN A 532 8.51 12.76 26.84
CA ASN A 532 8.20 13.46 28.11
C ASN A 532 9.08 14.69 28.46
N PHE A 533 9.95 15.20 27.57
CA PHE A 533 10.70 16.45 27.79
C PHE A 533 10.99 17.17 26.47
N GLU A 534 11.21 18.49 26.54
CA GLU A 534 11.51 19.38 25.40
C GLU A 534 12.48 18.76 24.38
N VAL A 535 12.10 18.80 23.10
CA VAL A 535 12.96 18.35 21.99
C VAL A 535 14.19 19.27 21.90
N PRO A 536 15.43 18.75 21.98
CA PRO A 536 16.62 19.56 21.76
C PRO A 536 16.53 20.27 20.42
N ILE A 537 16.79 21.57 20.42
CA ILE A 537 16.64 22.47 19.26
C ILE A 537 17.28 21.94 17.97
N LYS A 538 18.38 21.16 18.08
CA LYS A 538 19.10 20.56 16.95
C LYS A 538 18.30 19.49 16.19
N TYR A 539 17.28 18.89 16.81
CA TYR A 539 16.42 17.88 16.20
C TYR A 539 15.11 18.46 15.65
N GLU A 540 14.68 19.64 16.12
CA GLU A 540 13.40 20.26 15.75
C GLU A 540 13.22 20.44 14.22
N PRO A 541 14.23 20.88 13.44
CA PRO A 541 14.09 20.93 11.97
C PRO A 541 13.92 19.56 11.32
N VAL A 542 14.51 18.52 11.88
CA VAL A 542 14.35 17.14 11.38
C VAL A 542 12.94 16.63 11.71
N HIS A 543 12.43 16.89 12.92
CA HIS A 543 11.03 16.57 13.25
C HIS A 543 10.05 17.29 12.32
N GLU A 544 10.32 18.54 11.97
CA GLU A 544 9.52 19.26 10.98
C GLU A 544 9.58 18.59 9.61
N LEU A 545 10.77 18.20 9.14
CA LEU A 545 10.91 17.50 7.87
C LEU A 545 10.19 16.13 7.89
N LEU A 546 10.29 15.38 8.98
CA LEU A 546 9.61 14.09 9.14
C LEU A 546 8.08 14.24 9.16
N ARG A 547 7.56 15.30 9.78
CA ARG A 547 6.13 15.67 9.67
C ARG A 547 5.74 16.06 8.25
N GLU A 548 6.58 16.81 7.56
CA GLU A 548 6.33 17.13 6.14
C GLU A 548 6.33 15.87 5.28
N ILE A 549 7.18 14.87 5.57
CA ILE A 549 7.17 13.55 4.88
C ILE A 549 5.83 12.84 5.05
N GLU A 550 5.24 12.90 6.23
CA GLU A 550 3.90 12.34 6.47
C GLU A 550 2.81 12.98 5.59
N ILE A 551 2.99 14.24 5.21
CA ILE A 551 2.01 15.04 4.47
C ILE A 551 2.29 15.05 2.96
N ARG A 552 3.57 15.19 2.57
CA ARG A 552 4.02 15.51 1.21
C ARG A 552 4.99 14.49 0.62
N GLY A 553 5.42 13.50 1.40
CA GLY A 553 6.34 12.45 0.95
C GLY A 553 7.64 13.03 0.40
N TYR A 554 7.90 12.81 -0.89
CA TYR A 554 9.12 13.26 -1.55
C TYR A 554 9.22 14.77 -1.78
N ASP A 555 8.11 15.50 -1.77
CA ASP A 555 8.11 16.96 -1.94
C ASP A 555 8.28 17.70 -0.60
N SER A 556 8.70 16.98 0.43
CA SER A 556 8.92 17.51 1.77
C SER A 556 10.11 18.45 1.80
N THR A 557 9.86 19.64 2.33
CA THR A 557 10.86 20.69 2.49
C THR A 557 10.65 21.40 3.83
N VAL A 558 11.74 21.86 4.42
CA VAL A 558 11.69 22.82 5.53
C VAL A 558 12.43 24.07 5.06
N THR A 559 11.69 25.17 4.94
CA THR A 559 12.20 26.43 4.42
C THR A 559 13.19 27.06 5.40
N ASN A 560 14.09 27.91 4.87
CA ASN A 560 15.06 28.63 5.70
C ASN A 560 14.36 29.45 6.80
N ASP A 561 13.25 30.13 6.47
CA ASP A 561 12.50 30.94 7.44
C ASP A 561 11.99 30.12 8.63
N LYS A 562 11.52 28.87 8.40
CA LYS A 562 11.11 27.97 9.48
C LYS A 562 12.31 27.60 10.36
N ILE A 563 13.45 27.28 9.75
CA ILE A 563 14.67 26.87 10.46
C ILE A 563 15.27 28.04 11.26
N GLU A 564 15.30 29.24 10.69
CA GLU A 564 15.73 30.44 11.42
C GLU A 564 14.83 30.74 12.61
N LYS A 565 13.50 30.61 12.46
CA LYS A 565 12.55 30.79 13.57
C LYS A 565 12.80 29.79 14.70
N ILE A 566 13.17 28.55 14.37
CA ILE A 566 13.56 27.53 15.35
C ILE A 566 14.81 27.99 16.10
N PHE A 567 15.90 28.31 15.38
CA PHE A 567 17.17 28.62 16.04
C PHE A 567 17.24 30.02 16.69
N LYS A 568 16.31 30.93 16.39
CA LYS A 568 16.17 32.21 17.12
C LYS A 568 15.77 32.04 18.58
N LYS A 569 15.27 30.86 18.97
CA LYS A 569 14.86 30.56 20.35
C LYS A 569 16.02 30.27 21.31
N VAL A 570 17.28 30.23 20.82
CA VAL A 570 18.45 29.84 21.63
C VAL A 570 19.55 30.90 21.60
N GLU A 571 20.31 31.01 22.69
CA GLU A 571 21.39 31.99 22.84
C GLU A 571 22.53 31.82 21.82
N ASN A 572 22.80 30.60 21.36
CA ASN A 572 23.86 30.31 20.39
C ASN A 572 23.35 29.56 19.15
N PRO A 573 22.75 30.28 18.17
CA PRO A 573 22.18 29.69 16.96
C PRO A 573 23.22 28.95 16.11
N ASN A 574 24.45 29.50 15.98
CA ASN A 574 25.49 28.94 15.12
C ASN A 574 25.95 27.55 15.58
N GLN A 575 26.12 27.36 16.90
CA GLN A 575 26.49 26.05 17.44
C GLN A 575 25.36 25.01 17.22
N SER A 576 24.10 25.45 17.31
CA SER A 576 22.93 24.59 17.10
C SER A 576 22.77 24.17 15.64
N ILE A 577 23.06 25.09 14.69
CA ILE A 577 23.10 24.82 13.26
C ILE A 577 24.18 23.77 12.92
N THR A 578 25.39 23.88 13.48
CA THR A 578 26.45 22.88 13.26
C THR A 578 26.01 21.49 13.73
N LYS A 579 25.42 21.40 14.93
CA LYS A 579 24.88 20.13 15.45
C LYS A 579 23.74 19.59 14.59
N PHE A 580 22.89 20.45 14.04
CA PHE A 580 21.83 20.04 13.11
C PHE A 580 22.39 19.44 11.81
N LYS A 581 23.46 20.03 11.24
CA LYS A 581 24.14 19.46 10.06
C LYS A 581 24.67 18.06 10.33
N ASP A 582 25.23 17.81 11.52
CA ASP A 582 25.69 16.48 11.92
C ASP A 582 24.54 15.47 12.00
N VAL A 583 23.34 15.89 12.45
CA VAL A 583 22.15 15.03 12.46
C VAL A 583 21.76 14.61 11.04
N ILE A 584 21.72 15.55 10.08
CA ILE A 584 21.42 15.25 8.68
C ILE A 584 22.45 14.27 8.09
N LYS A 585 23.73 14.51 8.35
CA LYS A 585 24.81 13.63 7.90
C LYS A 585 24.62 12.20 8.42
N ASN A 586 24.33 12.04 9.72
CA ASN A 586 24.10 10.73 10.34
C ASN A 586 22.91 9.99 9.71
N ILE A 587 21.80 10.68 9.42
CA ILE A 587 20.64 10.08 8.75
C ILE A 587 21.03 9.55 7.37
N ASN A 588 21.71 10.37 6.57
CA ASN A 588 22.17 10.00 5.23
C ASN A 588 23.14 8.81 5.25
N GLU A 589 24.04 8.74 6.22
CA GLU A 589 24.97 7.63 6.37
C GLU A 589 24.24 6.31 6.68
N VAL A 590 23.31 6.31 7.64
CA VAL A 590 22.51 5.12 7.99
C VAL A 590 21.73 4.59 6.79
N ILE A 591 21.11 5.48 6.01
CA ILE A 591 20.39 5.10 4.78
C ILE A 591 21.32 4.41 3.77
N LYS A 592 22.49 4.99 3.52
CA LYS A 592 23.48 4.45 2.58
C LYS A 592 24.02 3.09 3.02
N GLU A 593 24.29 2.91 4.31
CA GLU A 593 24.76 1.63 4.85
C GLU A 593 23.70 0.53 4.71
N LYS A 594 22.45 0.83 5.03
CA LYS A 594 21.33 -0.11 4.85
C LYS A 594 21.13 -0.51 3.40
N LEU A 595 21.16 0.44 2.48
CA LEU A 595 21.05 0.18 1.05
C LEU A 595 22.19 -0.73 0.55
N LYS A 596 23.43 -0.48 0.99
CA LYS A 596 24.58 -1.34 0.67
C LYS A 596 24.45 -2.75 1.25
N LYS A 597 23.88 -2.88 2.46
CA LYS A 597 23.65 -4.17 3.10
C LYS A 597 22.63 -5.00 2.30
N GLU A 598 21.54 -4.39 1.85
CA GLU A 598 20.55 -5.07 1.01
C GLU A 598 21.14 -5.51 -0.34
N ALA A 599 21.94 -4.64 -0.98
CA ALA A 599 22.65 -5.03 -2.20
C ALA A 599 23.53 -6.28 -2.00
N LYS A 600 24.25 -6.34 -0.88
CA LYS A 600 25.10 -7.48 -0.52
C LYS A 600 24.27 -8.75 -0.30
N ASN A 601 23.08 -8.66 0.31
CA ASN A 601 22.19 -9.80 0.51
C ASN A 601 21.72 -10.41 -0.82
N GLU A 602 21.61 -9.61 -1.87
CA GLU A 602 21.27 -10.06 -3.22
C GLU A 602 22.49 -10.51 -4.05
N ASN A 603 23.69 -10.59 -3.46
CA ASN A 603 24.96 -10.80 -4.17
C ASN A 603 25.22 -9.76 -5.28
N LYS A 604 24.74 -8.54 -5.11
CA LYS A 604 24.92 -7.43 -6.05
C LYS A 604 25.81 -6.34 -5.46
N LYS A 605 26.43 -5.54 -6.32
CA LYS A 605 27.22 -4.36 -5.94
C LYS A 605 26.58 -3.12 -6.55
N ILE A 606 26.41 -2.08 -5.74
CA ILE A 606 25.91 -0.80 -6.23
C ILE A 606 27.02 -0.13 -7.04
N GLU A 607 26.78 0.06 -8.33
CA GLU A 607 27.76 0.59 -9.28
C GLU A 607 27.82 2.12 -9.33
N ILE A 608 26.76 2.78 -8.83
CA ILE A 608 26.65 4.24 -8.81
C ILE A 608 26.87 4.81 -7.40
N LYS A 609 27.37 6.04 -7.33
CA LYS A 609 27.50 6.76 -6.06
C LYS A 609 26.12 7.04 -5.48
N ILE A 610 25.84 6.51 -4.30
CA ILE A 610 24.56 6.75 -3.60
C ILE A 610 24.50 8.24 -3.18
N PRO A 611 23.54 9.02 -3.71
CA PRO A 611 23.36 10.42 -3.33
C PRO A 611 22.85 10.53 -1.88
N ASP A 612 22.97 11.71 -1.29
CA ASP A 612 22.32 11.99 -0.01
C ASP A 612 20.80 11.93 -0.16
N PHE A 613 20.10 11.43 0.86
CA PHE A 613 18.65 11.33 0.87
C PHE A 613 18.02 12.66 1.28
N ILE A 614 18.56 13.31 2.32
CA ILE A 614 18.23 14.69 2.69
C ILE A 614 19.33 15.61 2.16
N GLU A 615 18.94 16.56 1.31
CA GLU A 615 19.80 17.63 0.82
C GLU A 615 19.59 18.90 1.65
N MET A 616 20.67 19.61 1.92
CA MET A 616 20.66 20.94 2.51
C MET A 616 21.13 21.94 1.45
N SER A 617 20.60 23.17 1.49
CA SER A 617 20.99 24.22 0.54
C SER A 617 22.49 24.50 0.57
N ASN A 618 23.06 24.70 -0.61
CA ASN A 618 24.46 25.10 -0.79
C ASN A 618 24.64 26.63 -0.75
N ALA A 619 23.54 27.39 -0.67
CA ALA A 619 23.60 28.85 -0.63
C ALA A 619 24.06 29.34 0.76
N LYS A 620 24.86 30.42 0.76
CA LYS A 620 25.42 30.97 2.00
C LYS A 620 24.30 31.47 2.91
N LYS A 621 24.26 30.98 4.15
CA LYS A 621 23.21 31.27 5.16
C LYS A 621 21.80 30.76 4.82
N ASP A 622 21.67 29.87 3.85
CA ASP A 622 20.43 29.13 3.62
C ASP A 622 20.58 27.73 4.21
N TYR A 623 19.76 27.43 5.22
CA TYR A 623 19.76 26.16 5.93
C TYR A 623 18.60 25.26 5.53
N SER A 624 17.84 25.64 4.51
CA SER A 624 16.71 24.84 4.04
C SER A 624 17.12 23.40 3.73
N VAL A 625 16.24 22.48 4.09
CA VAL A 625 16.43 21.05 3.82
C VAL A 625 15.26 20.51 3.03
N ARG A 626 15.55 19.54 2.16
CA ARG A 626 14.57 18.86 1.32
C ARG A 626 14.95 17.41 1.09
N ILE A 627 13.99 16.61 0.66
CA ILE A 627 14.30 15.27 0.12
C ILE A 627 14.94 15.44 -1.26
N SER A 628 16.05 14.74 -1.49
CA SER A 628 16.79 14.78 -2.74
C SER A 628 15.91 14.32 -3.91
N ASP A 629 15.90 15.11 -4.99
CA ASP A 629 15.19 14.77 -6.23
C ASP A 629 15.69 13.45 -6.85
N LYS A 630 16.96 13.08 -6.61
CA LYS A 630 17.54 11.81 -7.07
C LYS A 630 16.88 10.56 -6.46
N TRP A 631 16.13 10.72 -5.38
CA TRP A 631 15.40 9.62 -4.73
C TRP A 631 13.91 9.59 -5.12
N LYS A 632 13.40 10.61 -5.82
CA LYS A 632 12.00 10.67 -6.28
C LYS A 632 11.77 9.64 -7.37
N ILE A 633 10.83 8.73 -7.15
CA ILE A 633 10.45 7.65 -8.10
C ILE A 633 10.12 8.26 -9.46
#